data_AF-A0A2M7V199-F1
#
_entry.id   AF-A0A2M7V199-F1
#
_cell.length_a   1.000
_cell.length_b   1.000
_cell.length_c   1.000
_cell.angle_alpha   90.00
_cell.angle_beta   90.00
_cell.angle_gamma   90.00
#
_symmetry.space_group_name_H-M   'P 1'
#
loop_
_entity.id
_entity.type
_entity.pdbx_description
1 polymer ?
#
loop_
_entity_poly.entity_id
_entity_poly.type
_entity_poly.pdbx_seq_one_letter_code
_entity_poly.pdbx_strand_id
1 'polypeptide(L)'
;MFSIKNLLKLHQVVSSLKEIEYVDKECRRAGIGCLECKKILADNLIKILKPIQKKKSELLKNPKTIKKILEEGAGKAKKIATATMAEVKEKIGLKI
;
A
#
# COMPACT_ATOMS: atom_id res chain seq x y z
N MET A 1 -5.65 -27.42 -5.71
CA MET A 1 -4.64 -27.22 -4.63
C MET A 1 -3.97 -25.83 -4.61
N PHE A 2 -4.04 -25.00 -5.68
CA PHE A 2 -3.41 -23.65 -5.72
C PHE A 2 -4.12 -22.56 -4.88
N SER A 3 -5.44 -22.65 -4.69
CA SER A 3 -6.24 -21.60 -4.02
C SER A 3 -5.88 -21.40 -2.54
N ILE A 4 -5.51 -22.49 -1.83
CA ILE A 4 -5.21 -22.47 -0.38
C ILE A 4 -3.92 -21.69 -0.09
N LYS A 5 -2.85 -21.92 -0.87
CA LYS A 5 -1.56 -21.26 -0.65
C LYS A 5 -1.63 -19.74 -0.83
N ASN A 6 -2.42 -19.27 -1.80
CA ASN A 6 -2.58 -17.85 -2.04
C ASN A 6 -3.37 -17.17 -0.92
N LEU A 7 -4.41 -17.84 -0.39
CA LEU A 7 -5.23 -17.29 0.68
C LEU A 7 -4.43 -17.15 1.99
N LEU A 8 -3.62 -18.15 2.34
CA LEU A 8 -2.74 -18.07 3.52
C LEU A 8 -1.69 -16.97 3.41
N LYS A 9 -1.13 -16.72 2.22
CA LYS A 9 -0.23 -15.58 1.99
C LYS A 9 -0.92 -14.24 2.24
N LEU A 10 -2.20 -14.11 1.90
CA LEU A 10 -2.95 -12.89 2.21
C LEU A 10 -3.15 -12.73 3.72
N HIS A 11 -3.46 -13.82 4.44
CA HIS A 11 -3.53 -13.79 5.90
C HIS A 11 -2.21 -13.35 6.55
N GLN A 12 -1.05 -13.75 6.00
CA GLN A 12 0.25 -13.28 6.50
C GLN A 12 0.43 -11.76 6.44
N VAL A 13 -0.28 -11.07 5.54
CA VAL A 13 -0.20 -9.62 5.38
C VAL A 13 -1.18 -8.89 6.31
N VAL A 14 -2.34 -9.47 6.58
CA VAL A 14 -3.46 -8.73 7.21
C VAL A 14 -3.97 -9.30 8.52
N SER A 15 -3.69 -10.56 8.83
CA SER A 15 -4.18 -11.26 10.03
C SER A 15 -3.10 -11.36 11.11
N SER A 16 -3.54 -11.55 12.36
CA SER A 16 -2.63 -11.81 13.48
C SER A 16 -2.00 -13.21 13.41
N LEU A 17 -0.87 -13.41 14.10
CA LEU A 17 -0.21 -14.73 14.16
C LEU A 17 -1.16 -15.83 14.65
N LYS A 18 -1.99 -15.53 15.66
CA LYS A 18 -3.00 -16.47 16.18
C LYS A 18 -4.03 -16.86 15.13
N GLU A 19 -4.52 -15.90 14.35
CA GLU A 19 -5.48 -16.19 13.27
C GLU A 19 -4.82 -16.96 12.12
N ILE A 20 -3.55 -16.67 11.80
CA ILE A 20 -2.80 -17.40 10.76
C ILE A 20 -2.63 -18.86 11.17
N GLU A 21 -2.22 -19.13 12.41
CA GLU A 21 -2.07 -20.50 12.93
C GLU A 21 -3.40 -21.25 12.97
N TYR A 22 -4.47 -20.57 13.42
CA TYR A 22 -5.83 -21.13 13.39
C TYR A 22 -6.24 -21.48 11.96
N VAL A 23 -6.19 -20.51 11.03
CA VAL A 23 -6.64 -20.72 9.65
C VAL A 23 -5.80 -21.77 8.94
N ASP A 24 -4.47 -21.82 9.12
CA ASP A 24 -3.62 -22.83 8.49
C ASP A 24 -3.95 -24.25 8.99
N LYS A 25 -4.10 -24.42 10.31
CA LYS A 25 -4.46 -25.71 10.91
C LYS A 25 -5.86 -26.16 10.46
N GLU A 26 -6.84 -25.27 10.62
CA GLU A 26 -8.24 -25.57 10.40
C GLU A 26 -8.58 -25.76 8.92
N CYS A 27 -7.99 -24.97 8.03
CA CYS A 27 -8.21 -25.11 6.60
C CYS A 27 -7.65 -26.43 6.05
N ARG A 28 -6.47 -26.87 6.52
CA ARG A 28 -5.84 -28.13 6.08
C ARG A 28 -6.59 -29.37 6.52
N ARG A 29 -7.19 -29.35 7.72
CA ARG A 29 -7.99 -30.47 8.25
C ARG A 29 -9.47 -30.42 7.83
N ALA A 30 -9.83 -29.49 6.95
CA ALA A 30 -11.23 -29.18 6.61
C ALA A 30 -12.12 -28.90 7.83
N GLY A 31 -11.54 -28.31 8.88
CA GLY A 31 -12.24 -27.88 10.11
C GLY A 31 -13.03 -26.58 9.93
N ILE A 32 -12.60 -25.73 9.00
CA ILE A 32 -13.35 -24.54 8.55
C ILE A 32 -13.57 -24.54 7.04
N GLY A 33 -14.67 -23.93 6.61
CA GLY A 33 -14.99 -23.77 5.19
C GLY A 33 -14.24 -22.61 4.53
N CYS A 34 -14.14 -22.64 3.19
CA CYS A 34 -13.56 -21.55 2.40
C CYS A 34 -14.25 -20.19 2.64
N LEU A 35 -15.56 -20.20 2.91
CA LEU A 35 -16.33 -18.98 3.18
C LEU A 35 -15.92 -18.34 4.51
N GLU A 36 -15.78 -19.15 5.56
CA GLU A 36 -15.38 -18.70 6.88
C GLU A 36 -13.94 -18.16 6.88
N CYS A 37 -13.01 -18.90 6.26
CA CYS A 37 -11.64 -18.47 6.07
C CYS A 37 -11.56 -17.11 5.34
N LYS A 38 -12.29 -16.96 4.23
CA LYS A 38 -12.37 -15.69 3.50
C LYS A 38 -13.03 -14.56 4.29
N LYS A 39 -13.98 -14.87 5.18
CA LYS A 39 -14.62 -13.87 6.03
C LYS A 39 -13.62 -13.29 7.04
N ILE A 40 -12.84 -14.15 7.71
CA ILE A 40 -11.75 -13.73 8.61
C ILE A 40 -10.75 -12.84 7.86
N LEU A 41 -10.39 -13.23 6.64
CA LEU A 41 -9.50 -12.42 5.80
C LEU A 41 -10.10 -11.06 5.46
N ALA A 42 -11.36 -11.04 5.02
CA ALA A 42 -12.05 -9.83 4.59
C ALA A 42 -12.23 -8.83 5.73
N ASP A 43 -12.60 -9.30 6.92
CA ASP A 43 -12.80 -8.43 8.08
C ASP A 43 -11.49 -7.72 8.48
N ASN A 44 -10.38 -8.47 8.50
CA ASN A 44 -9.05 -7.94 8.74
C ASN A 44 -8.59 -6.96 7.65
N LEU A 45 -8.80 -7.31 6.38
CA LEU A 45 -8.48 -6.43 5.25
C LEU A 45 -9.27 -5.13 5.31
N ILE A 46 -10.57 -5.19 5.59
CA ILE A 46 -11.43 -4.00 5.72
C ILE A 46 -10.93 -3.12 6.86
N LYS A 47 -10.57 -3.70 8.00
CA LYS A 47 -10.04 -2.95 9.16
C LYS A 47 -8.80 -2.12 8.79
N ILE A 48 -7.89 -2.69 7.99
CA ILE A 48 -6.67 -2.01 7.52
C ILE A 48 -6.99 -0.94 6.46
N LEU A 49 -7.87 -1.26 5.50
CA LEU A 49 -8.16 -0.36 4.38
C LEU A 49 -9.07 0.81 4.76
N LYS A 50 -9.96 0.65 5.75
CA LYS A 50 -10.92 1.67 6.19
C LYS A 50 -10.30 3.04 6.48
N PRO A 51 -9.20 3.17 7.26
CA PRO A 51 -8.55 4.46 7.47
C PRO A 51 -7.95 5.05 6.18
N ILE A 52 -7.37 4.22 5.30
CA ILE A 52 -6.80 4.66 4.01
C ILE A 52 -7.90 5.21 3.10
N GLN A 53 -9.01 4.49 2.98
CA GLN A 53 -10.17 4.89 2.19
C GLN A 53 -10.80 6.17 2.72
N LYS A 54 -10.91 6.31 4.06
CA LYS A 54 -11.38 7.53 4.71
C LYS A 54 -10.50 8.73 4.35
N LYS A 55 -9.18 8.61 4.54
CA LYS A 55 -8.21 9.67 4.20
C LYS A 55 -8.25 10.03 2.73
N LYS A 56 -8.36 9.03 1.84
CA LYS A 56 -8.54 9.26 0.39
C LYS A 56 -9.81 10.06 0.12
N SER A 57 -10.94 9.69 0.72
CA SER A 57 -12.21 10.42 0.55
C SER A 57 -12.10 11.87 1.04
N GLU A 58 -11.48 12.10 2.18
CA GLU A 58 -11.23 13.44 2.73
C GLU A 58 -10.37 14.30 1.78
N LEU A 59 -9.28 13.74 1.25
CA LEU A 59 -8.42 14.44 0.29
C LEU A 59 -9.15 14.77 -1.02
N LEU A 60 -9.96 13.85 -1.53
CA LEU A 60 -10.73 14.05 -2.77
C LEU A 60 -11.79 15.15 -2.62
N LYS A 61 -12.32 15.39 -1.42
CA LYS A 61 -13.23 16.51 -1.15
C LYS A 61 -12.54 17.88 -1.25
N ASN A 62 -11.21 17.93 -1.16
CA ASN A 62 -10.45 19.17 -1.27
C ASN A 62 -9.26 19.05 -2.25
N PRO A 63 -9.51 19.09 -3.57
CA PRO A 63 -8.47 18.97 -4.59
C PRO A 63 -7.38 20.05 -4.49
N LYS A 64 -7.70 21.24 -3.96
CA LYS A 64 -6.71 22.32 -3.74
C LYS A 64 -5.62 21.90 -2.76
N THR A 65 -5.97 21.14 -1.72
CA THR A 65 -5.00 20.62 -0.75
C THR A 65 -4.03 19.64 -1.41
N ILE A 66 -4.54 18.76 -2.28
CA ILE A 66 -3.69 17.83 -3.06
C ILE A 66 -2.72 18.62 -3.93
N LYS A 67 -3.23 19.62 -4.67
CA LYS A 67 -2.39 20.46 -5.54
C LYS A 67 -1.28 21.16 -4.76
N LYS A 68 -1.60 21.75 -3.60
CA LYS A 68 -0.61 22.40 -2.73
C LYS A 68 0.49 21.43 -2.26
N ILE A 69 0.12 20.24 -1.81
CA ILE A 69 1.09 19.20 -1.39
C ILE A 69 2.01 18.83 -2.55
N LEU A 70 1.46 18.67 -3.76
CA LEU A 70 2.24 18.34 -4.96
C LEU A 70 3.17 19.49 -5.36
N GLU A 71 2.72 20.74 -5.32
CA GLU A 71 3.52 21.93 -5.62
C GLU A 71 4.69 22.08 -4.63
N GLU A 72 4.46 21.88 -3.34
CA GLU A 72 5.51 21.89 -2.31
C GLU A 72 6.54 20.79 -2.54
N GLY A 73 6.09 19.56 -2.85
CA GLY A 73 6.96 18.44 -3.18
C GLY A 73 7.79 18.70 -4.45
N ALA A 74 7.15 19.23 -5.49
CA ALA A 74 7.79 19.62 -6.74
C ALA A 74 8.85 20.70 -6.50
N GLY A 75 8.58 21.69 -5.65
CA GLY A 75 9.55 22.72 -5.28
C GLY A 75 10.81 22.14 -4.61
N LYS A 76 10.64 21.20 -3.68
CA LYS A 76 11.77 20.50 -3.01
C LYS A 76 12.57 19.67 -4.01
N ALA A 77 11.90 18.86 -4.83
CA ALA A 77 12.53 18.02 -5.84
C ALA A 77 13.27 18.87 -6.90
N LYS A 78 12.68 19.98 -7.34
CA LYS A 78 13.26 20.88 -8.33
C LYS A 78 14.59 21.47 -7.87
N LYS A 79 14.73 21.84 -6.60
CA LYS A 79 16.02 22.34 -6.07
C LYS A 79 17.16 21.34 -6.29
N ILE A 80 16.91 20.07 -5.96
CA ILE A 80 17.89 18.98 -6.12
C ILE A 80 18.15 18.75 -7.62
N ALA A 81 17.09 18.61 -8.40
CA ALA A 81 17.20 18.36 -9.84
C ALA A 81 17.94 19.50 -10.58
N THR A 82 17.72 20.76 -10.21
CA THR A 82 18.41 21.90 -10.81
C THR A 82 19.90 21.87 -10.49
N ALA A 83 20.30 21.56 -9.26
CA ALA A 83 21.71 21.42 -8.90
C ALA A 83 22.40 20.28 -9.68
N THR A 84 21.77 19.11 -9.73
CA THR A 84 22.28 17.97 -10.52
C THR A 84 22.38 18.32 -12.00
N MET A 85 21.35 18.96 -12.57
CA MET A 85 21.38 19.35 -13.99
C MET A 85 22.41 20.43 -14.30
N ALA A 86 22.77 21.30 -13.34
CA ALA A 86 23.86 22.25 -13.51
C ALA A 86 25.20 21.53 -13.64
N GLU A 87 25.48 20.56 -12.75
CA GLU A 87 26.70 19.73 -12.82
C GLU A 87 26.77 18.92 -14.13
N VAL A 88 25.65 18.30 -14.53
CA VAL A 88 25.58 17.55 -15.81
C VAL A 88 25.90 18.47 -16.98
N LYS A 89 25.26 19.65 -17.04
CA LYS A 89 25.46 20.65 -18.10
C LYS A 89 26.91 21.13 -18.16
N GLU A 90 27.54 21.35 -17.02
CA GLU A 90 28.96 21.69 -16.93
C GLU A 90 29.84 20.59 -17.53
N LYS A 91 29.63 19.33 -17.14
CA LYS A 91 30.41 18.18 -17.61
C LYS A 91 30.27 17.89 -19.10
N ILE A 92 29.12 18.23 -19.70
CA ILE A 92 28.87 18.01 -21.14
C ILE A 92 29.09 19.26 -22.00
N GLY A 93 29.64 20.34 -21.43
CA GLY A 93 29.99 21.56 -22.16
C GLY A 93 28.81 22.44 -22.56
N LEU A 94 27.61 22.22 -22.00
CA LEU A 94 26.42 23.04 -22.22
C LEU A 94 26.35 24.15 -21.15
N LYS A 95 27.23 25.15 -21.23
CA LYS A 95 27.08 26.37 -20.41
C LYS A 95 25.96 27.24 -21.00
N ILE A 96 24.83 27.33 -20.29
CA ILE A 96 23.80 28.38 -20.44
C ILE A 96 23.83 29.19 -19.16
#